data_AF-A0A543G7H2-F1
#
_entry.id   AF-A0A543G7H2-F1
#
_cell.length_a   1.000
_cell.length_b   1.000
_cell.length_c   1.000
_cell.angle_alpha   90.00
_cell.angle_beta   90.00
_cell.angle_gamma   90.00
#
_symmetry.space_group_name_H-M   'P 1'
#
loop_
_entity.id
_entity.type
_entity.pdbx_description
1 polymer ?
#
loop_
_entity_poly.entity_id
_entity_poly.type
_entity_poly.pdbx_seq_one_letter_code
_entity_poly.pdbx_strand_id
1 'polypeptide(L)'
;MIETQVITKEKTYKYDFSICTLVTKNSEYLEMMHSFIAKGFTKDNSEFLKIDNTQGCTFDAYQGLNRFLQEAQGKYVILCHQDIILHDHDIQYLHQLIDEIDVKDKNWAILSNAGGINLKWIATHITQGNGRIITEKYLPLKVKTVDENFILVKNAANLSLSNNLSGFHFYGTDICLIADVLGFTSYVIGFNLTHKSNGKIDDSFYKSLKNIKQKYKFAFRNRFITTTFSRIYFSGTSILFLLNNSSLVLFLVRQYYKFFTKKKDYSI
;
A
#
# COMPACT_ATOMS: atom_id res chain seq x y z
N MET A 1 -34.47 -21.71 -9.98
CA MET A 1 -33.64 -22.18 -8.83
C MET A 1 -32.44 -21.26 -8.75
N ILE A 2 -32.09 -20.77 -7.56
CA ILE A 2 -30.88 -19.96 -7.39
C ILE A 2 -29.71 -20.94 -7.25
N GLU A 3 -28.77 -20.89 -8.19
CA GLU A 3 -27.54 -21.66 -8.08
C GLU A 3 -26.63 -20.99 -7.06
N THR A 4 -26.16 -21.80 -6.10
CA THR A 4 -25.20 -21.37 -5.09
C THR A 4 -23.81 -21.80 -5.53
N GLN A 5 -22.85 -20.88 -5.46
CA GLN A 5 -21.46 -21.16 -5.77
C GLN A 5 -20.70 -21.55 -4.49
N VAL A 6 -20.11 -22.74 -4.49
CA VAL A 6 -19.25 -23.20 -3.39
C VAL A 6 -17.79 -22.85 -3.69
N ILE A 7 -17.17 -22.05 -2.83
CA ILE A 7 -15.75 -21.68 -2.94
C ILE A 7 -14.91 -22.82 -2.35
N THR A 8 -14.20 -23.55 -3.21
CA THR A 8 -13.39 -24.73 -2.82
C THR A 8 -11.93 -24.65 -3.24
N LYS A 9 -11.57 -23.62 -4.03
CA LYS A 9 -10.22 -23.45 -4.59
C LYS A 9 -9.69 -22.06 -4.27
N GLU A 10 -8.37 -21.95 -4.24
CA GLU A 10 -7.68 -20.65 -4.19
C GLU A 10 -8.05 -19.78 -5.39
N LYS A 11 -7.99 -18.46 -5.19
CA LYS A 11 -8.30 -17.47 -6.23
C LYS A 11 -7.35 -17.68 -7.42
N THR A 12 -7.92 -17.92 -8.60
CA THR A 12 -7.18 -17.95 -9.86
C THR A 12 -7.07 -16.56 -10.44
N TYR A 13 -5.95 -16.27 -11.09
CA TYR A 13 -5.67 -14.99 -11.73
C TYR A 13 -5.54 -15.18 -13.24
N LYS A 14 -5.97 -14.17 -14.01
CA LYS A 14 -5.88 -14.21 -15.47
C LYS A 14 -4.46 -13.93 -15.95
N TYR A 15 -3.74 -13.09 -15.22
CA TYR A 15 -2.37 -12.67 -15.51
C TYR A 15 -1.48 -12.90 -14.29
N ASP A 16 -0.17 -12.94 -14.52
CA ASP A 16 0.81 -12.88 -13.44
C ASP A 16 0.89 -11.46 -12.88
N PHE A 17 0.93 -10.45 -13.77
CA PHE A 17 1.06 -9.05 -13.38
C PHE A 17 -0.02 -8.13 -13.97
N SER A 18 -0.47 -7.16 -13.18
CA SER A 18 -1.18 -5.97 -13.67
C SER A 18 -0.28 -4.76 -13.44
N ILE A 19 0.11 -4.06 -14.51
CA ILE A 19 0.93 -2.86 -14.46
C ILE A 19 0.01 -1.65 -14.52
N CYS A 20 -0.01 -0.87 -13.46
CA CYS A 20 -1.02 0.13 -13.18
C CYS A 20 -0.40 1.52 -13.02
N THR A 21 -0.79 2.47 -13.86
CA THR A 21 -0.12 3.80 -13.94
C THR A 21 -1.12 4.95 -14.03
N LEU A 22 -0.88 6.01 -13.24
CA LEU A 22 -1.55 7.30 -13.41
C LEU A 22 -0.79 8.13 -14.45
N VAL A 23 -1.44 8.52 -15.54
CA VAL A 23 -0.75 9.09 -16.70
C VAL A 23 -1.09 10.57 -16.87
N THR A 24 -0.07 11.43 -16.75
CA THR A 24 -0.16 12.86 -17.08
C THR A 24 0.59 13.21 -18.37
N LYS A 25 1.57 12.40 -18.76
CA LYS A 25 2.35 12.56 -19.99
C LYS A 25 2.41 11.24 -20.75
N ASN A 26 1.69 11.19 -21.88
CA ASN A 26 1.57 9.97 -22.66
C ASN A 26 2.92 9.46 -23.21
N SER A 27 3.86 10.36 -23.55
CA SER A 27 5.18 9.96 -24.02
C SER A 27 5.99 9.20 -22.97
N GLU A 28 6.00 9.66 -21.72
CA GLU A 28 6.67 8.97 -20.60
C GLU A 28 6.02 7.60 -20.36
N TYR A 29 4.68 7.54 -20.33
CA TYR A 29 3.94 6.28 -20.19
C TYR A 29 4.28 5.26 -21.28
N LEU A 30 4.32 5.67 -22.54
CA LEU A 30 4.64 4.77 -23.65
C LEU A 30 6.07 4.24 -23.55
N GLU A 31 7.01 5.08 -23.14
CA GLU A 31 8.40 4.67 -22.92
C GLU A 31 8.53 3.67 -21.76
N MET A 32 7.86 3.94 -20.64
CA MET A 32 7.75 3.02 -19.51
C MET A 32 7.16 1.67 -19.96
N MET A 33 6.00 1.70 -20.62
CA MET A 33 5.31 0.50 -21.10
C MET A 33 6.20 -0.32 -22.05
N HIS A 34 6.89 0.34 -22.99
CA HIS A 34 7.82 -0.34 -23.89
C HIS A 34 8.99 -0.99 -23.15
N SER A 35 9.51 -0.35 -22.09
CA SER A 35 10.57 -0.94 -21.26
C SER A 35 10.10 -2.20 -20.52
N PHE A 36 8.86 -2.22 -20.03
CA PHE A 36 8.25 -3.42 -19.44
C PHE A 36 8.08 -4.53 -20.48
N ILE A 37 7.55 -4.21 -21.66
CA ILE A 37 7.39 -5.19 -22.75
C ILE A 37 8.74 -5.80 -23.15
N ALA A 38 9.77 -4.96 -23.31
CA ALA A 38 11.13 -5.41 -23.63
C ALA A 38 11.75 -6.31 -22.54
N LYS A 39 11.22 -6.24 -21.32
CA LYS A 39 11.62 -7.05 -20.15
C LYS A 39 10.67 -8.21 -19.84
N GLY A 40 9.83 -8.59 -20.81
CA GLY A 40 9.05 -9.83 -20.77
C GLY A 40 7.64 -9.72 -20.19
N PHE A 41 7.18 -8.51 -19.85
CA PHE A 41 5.79 -8.24 -19.48
C PHE A 41 4.94 -8.11 -20.75
N THR A 42 4.45 -9.25 -21.24
CA THR A 42 3.73 -9.37 -22.51
C THR A 42 2.23 -9.53 -22.28
N LYS A 43 1.43 -9.45 -23.34
CA LYS A 43 -0.04 -9.58 -23.26
C LYS A 43 -0.50 -10.97 -22.77
N ASP A 44 0.38 -11.98 -22.86
CA ASP A 44 0.06 -13.35 -22.48
C ASP A 44 0.17 -13.57 -20.96
N ASN A 45 1.02 -12.81 -20.28
CA ASN A 45 1.29 -12.93 -18.85
C ASN A 45 0.95 -11.68 -18.03
N SER A 46 0.70 -10.55 -18.69
CA SER A 46 0.52 -9.25 -18.06
C SER A 46 -0.58 -8.43 -18.71
N GLU A 47 -1.19 -7.55 -17.92
CA GLU A 47 -2.04 -6.48 -18.42
C GLU A 47 -1.51 -5.10 -18.03
N PHE A 48 -1.89 -4.08 -18.80
CA PHE A 48 -1.54 -2.69 -18.53
C PHE A 48 -2.82 -1.88 -18.32
N LEU A 49 -2.97 -1.31 -17.14
CA LEU A 49 -4.09 -0.45 -16.76
C LEU A 49 -3.57 0.97 -16.60
N LYS A 50 -4.28 1.94 -17.20
CA LYS A 50 -3.94 3.35 -17.04
C LYS A 50 -5.16 4.17 -16.68
N ILE A 51 -4.94 5.18 -15.83
CA ILE A 51 -5.89 6.26 -15.61
C ILE A 51 -5.33 7.47 -16.32
N ASP A 52 -6.12 8.01 -17.23
CA ASP A 52 -5.75 9.16 -18.05
C ASP A 52 -6.05 10.47 -17.29
N ASN A 53 -4.97 11.13 -16.87
CA ASN A 53 -4.97 12.46 -16.29
C ASN A 53 -4.32 13.50 -17.23
N THR A 54 -4.18 13.20 -18.54
CA THR A 54 -3.49 14.07 -19.51
C THR A 54 -4.27 15.36 -19.83
N GLN A 55 -5.61 15.32 -19.75
CA GLN A 55 -6.49 16.47 -20.00
C GLN A 55 -6.96 17.15 -18.70
N GLY A 56 -6.52 16.67 -17.54
CA GLY A 56 -6.95 17.14 -16.23
C GLY A 56 -6.87 16.04 -15.18
N CYS A 57 -6.76 16.42 -13.91
CA CYS A 57 -6.69 15.47 -12.80
C CYS A 57 -8.08 14.86 -12.52
N THR A 58 -8.43 13.81 -13.25
CA THR A 58 -9.71 13.08 -13.08
C THR A 58 -9.71 12.28 -11.79
N PHE A 59 -8.57 11.68 -11.44
CA PHE A 59 -8.37 10.94 -10.20
C PHE A 59 -7.04 11.33 -9.55
N ASP A 60 -7.05 11.50 -8.24
CA ASP A 60 -5.80 11.55 -7.48
C ASP A 60 -5.21 10.15 -7.24
N ALA A 61 -4.08 10.05 -6.55
CA ALA A 61 -3.43 8.77 -6.32
C ALA A 61 -4.26 7.85 -5.40
N TYR A 62 -4.91 8.36 -4.36
CA TYR A 62 -5.69 7.53 -3.46
C TYR A 62 -6.91 6.92 -4.16
N GLN A 63 -7.63 7.70 -4.96
CA GLN A 63 -8.78 7.21 -5.71
C GLN A 63 -8.36 6.31 -6.87
N GLY A 64 -7.38 6.74 -7.67
CA GLY A 64 -6.97 6.03 -8.87
C GLY A 64 -6.31 4.69 -8.58
N LEU A 65 -5.42 4.64 -7.59
CA LEU A 65 -4.76 3.38 -7.21
C LEU A 65 -5.74 2.41 -6.51
N ASN A 66 -6.75 2.91 -5.80
CA ASN A 66 -7.83 2.04 -5.29
C ASN A 66 -8.62 1.38 -6.42
N ARG A 67 -8.90 2.10 -7.51
CA ARG A 67 -9.54 1.50 -8.68
C ARG A 67 -8.66 0.40 -9.28
N PHE A 68 -7.36 0.64 -9.42
CA PHE A 68 -6.45 -0.40 -9.89
C PHE A 68 -6.43 -1.64 -9.00
N LEU A 69 -6.37 -1.47 -7.67
CA LEU A 69 -6.39 -2.59 -6.73
C LEU A 69 -7.69 -3.41 -6.80
N GLN A 70 -8.80 -2.80 -7.22
CA GLN A 70 -10.10 -3.45 -7.39
C GLN A 70 -10.28 -4.09 -8.77
N GLU A 71 -9.79 -3.44 -9.82
CA GLU A 71 -10.04 -3.82 -11.22
C GLU A 71 -8.96 -4.77 -11.78
N ALA A 72 -7.76 -4.79 -11.19
CA ALA A 72 -6.64 -5.63 -11.63
C ALA A 72 -6.94 -7.14 -11.53
N GLN A 73 -6.63 -7.86 -12.60
CA GLN A 73 -6.82 -9.30 -12.78
C GLN A 73 -5.53 -10.12 -12.63
N GLY A 74 -4.40 -9.46 -12.36
CA GLY A 74 -3.10 -10.07 -12.14
C GLY A 74 -2.90 -10.57 -10.71
N LYS A 75 -2.10 -11.63 -10.56
CA LYS A 75 -1.70 -12.18 -9.25
C LYS A 75 -0.93 -11.17 -8.42
N TYR A 76 -0.10 -10.37 -9.09
CA TYR A 76 0.66 -9.25 -8.51
C TYR A 76 0.26 -7.96 -9.22
N VAL A 77 0.01 -6.90 -8.45
CA VAL A 77 -0.38 -5.59 -8.97
C VAL A 77 0.77 -4.63 -8.78
N ILE A 78 1.36 -4.16 -9.87
CA ILE A 78 2.44 -3.15 -9.86
C ILE A 78 1.79 -1.78 -10.00
N LEU A 79 1.81 -1.00 -8.93
CA LEU A 79 1.48 0.42 -8.93
C LEU A 79 2.78 1.19 -9.20
N CYS A 80 2.87 1.89 -10.32
CA CYS A 80 4.10 2.60 -10.68
C CYS A 80 3.84 3.98 -11.30
N HIS A 81 4.88 4.81 -11.26
CA HIS A 81 4.86 6.09 -11.97
C HIS A 81 5.11 5.87 -13.47
N GLN A 82 4.74 6.86 -14.27
CA GLN A 82 4.91 6.81 -15.74
C GLN A 82 6.36 7.02 -16.19
N ASP A 83 7.25 7.46 -15.29
CA ASP A 83 8.62 7.90 -15.57
C ASP A 83 9.68 6.94 -15.01
N ILE A 84 9.30 5.69 -14.78
CA ILE A 84 10.22 4.59 -14.52
C ILE A 84 10.58 3.82 -15.80
N ILE A 85 11.80 3.29 -15.90
CA ILE A 85 12.28 2.50 -17.03
C ILE A 85 12.97 1.24 -16.53
N LEU A 86 12.54 0.07 -17.01
CA LEU A 86 13.22 -1.19 -16.73
C LEU A 86 14.42 -1.37 -17.67
N HIS A 87 15.58 -1.73 -17.11
CA HIS A 87 16.81 -1.88 -17.91
C HIS A 87 17.70 -3.04 -17.45
N ASP A 88 17.82 -3.30 -16.14
CA ASP A 88 18.69 -4.38 -15.64
C ASP A 88 17.94 -5.71 -15.64
N HIS A 89 16.82 -5.75 -14.93
CA HIS A 89 16.11 -6.97 -14.61
C HIS A 89 14.90 -7.19 -15.50
N ASP A 90 14.52 -8.45 -15.67
CA ASP A 90 13.34 -8.88 -16.41
C ASP A 90 12.26 -9.46 -15.49
N ILE A 91 11.16 -9.89 -16.09
CA ILE A 91 10.05 -10.54 -15.38
C ILE A 91 10.49 -11.81 -14.61
N GLN A 92 11.45 -12.58 -15.13
CA GLN A 92 11.91 -13.81 -14.50
C GLN A 92 12.69 -13.51 -13.23
N TYR A 93 13.55 -12.48 -13.26
CA TYR A 93 14.24 -12.02 -12.07
C TYR A 93 13.26 -11.50 -11.00
N LEU A 94 12.19 -10.80 -11.40
CA LEU A 94 11.15 -10.37 -10.46
C LEU A 94 10.44 -11.56 -9.81
N HIS A 95 10.13 -12.61 -10.57
CA HIS A 95 9.59 -13.86 -10.02
C HIS A 95 10.55 -14.51 -9.00
N GLN A 96 11.85 -14.57 -9.31
CA GLN A 96 12.85 -15.11 -8.38
C GLN A 96 12.85 -14.35 -7.05
N LEU A 97 12.83 -13.01 -7.09
CA LEU A 97 12.75 -12.19 -5.88
C LEU A 97 11.45 -12.44 -5.09
N ILE A 98 10.32 -12.61 -5.78
CA ILE A 98 9.04 -12.93 -5.16
C ILE A 98 9.10 -14.30 -4.47
N ASP A 99 9.62 -15.32 -5.15
CA ASP A 99 9.72 -16.68 -4.62
C ASP A 99 10.64 -16.73 -3.40
N GLU A 100 11.78 -16.01 -3.43
CA GLU A 100 12.68 -15.88 -2.29
C GLU A 100 12.00 -15.28 -1.05
N ILE A 101 11.18 -14.24 -1.22
CA ILE A 101 10.41 -13.65 -0.11
C ILE A 101 9.32 -14.61 0.34
N ASP A 102 8.61 -15.27 -0.58
CA ASP A 102 7.52 -16.17 -0.25
C ASP A 102 8.00 -17.38 0.57
N VAL A 103 9.25 -17.83 0.40
CA VAL A 103 9.89 -18.82 1.26
C VAL A 103 10.18 -18.28 2.67
N LYS A 104 10.62 -17.02 2.79
CA LYS A 104 11.07 -16.41 4.05
C LYS A 104 9.92 -15.87 4.91
N ASP A 105 8.88 -15.31 4.30
CA ASP A 105 7.73 -14.73 4.97
C ASP A 105 6.46 -14.90 4.14
N LYS A 106 5.64 -15.91 4.43
CA LYS A 106 4.38 -16.17 3.71
C LYS A 106 3.36 -15.02 3.80
N ASN A 107 3.51 -14.13 4.78
CA ASN A 107 2.62 -13.01 5.05
C ASN A 107 3.14 -11.68 4.44
N TRP A 108 4.07 -11.73 3.48
CA TRP A 108 4.40 -10.54 2.71
C TRP A 108 3.21 -10.09 1.84
N ALA A 109 3.05 -8.78 1.68
CA ALA A 109 2.05 -8.22 0.77
C ALA A 109 2.60 -7.14 -0.15
N ILE A 110 3.69 -6.46 0.21
CA ILE A 110 4.24 -5.34 -0.56
C ILE A 110 5.74 -5.53 -0.80
N LEU A 111 6.16 -5.39 -2.06
CA LEU A 111 7.57 -5.26 -2.45
C LEU A 111 7.80 -3.92 -3.16
N SER A 112 8.97 -3.32 -2.98
CA SER A 112 9.36 -2.08 -3.65
C SER A 112 10.88 -2.03 -3.87
N ASN A 113 11.37 -1.03 -4.59
CA ASN A 113 12.81 -0.77 -4.80
C ASN A 113 13.38 0.27 -3.82
N ALA A 114 12.54 0.98 -3.06
CA ALA A 114 12.96 1.93 -2.04
C ALA A 114 11.94 2.03 -0.90
N GLY A 115 12.41 2.35 0.31
CA GLY A 115 11.55 2.42 1.47
C GLY A 115 12.25 2.74 2.79
N GLY A 116 11.49 3.23 3.76
CA GLY A 116 11.98 3.55 5.11
C GLY A 116 12.00 2.31 6.01
N ILE A 117 13.16 1.92 6.52
CA ILE A 117 13.29 0.79 7.47
C ILE A 117 12.80 1.23 8.84
N ASN A 118 13.26 2.38 9.30
CA ASN A 118 12.89 3.00 10.56
C ASN A 118 13.16 4.52 10.48
N LEU A 119 13.17 5.21 11.62
CA LEU A 119 13.40 6.65 11.67
C LEU A 119 14.79 7.09 11.16
N LYS A 120 15.77 6.20 11.15
CA LYS A 120 17.17 6.48 10.78
C LYS A 120 17.54 5.97 9.39
N TRP A 121 17.10 4.77 9.03
CA TRP A 121 17.59 4.06 7.86
C TRP A 121 16.55 3.95 6.75
N ILE A 122 17.03 4.12 5.52
CA ILE A 122 16.28 3.96 4.27
C ILE A 122 17.00 2.91 3.44
N ALA A 123 16.25 1.98 2.84
CA ALA A 123 16.75 1.06 1.82
C ALA A 123 16.43 1.63 0.44
N THR A 124 17.37 1.60 -0.49
CA THR A 124 17.18 2.11 -1.86
C THR A 124 18.02 1.30 -2.84
N HIS A 125 17.38 0.84 -3.91
CA HIS A 125 17.98 0.07 -4.99
C HIS A 125 17.47 0.58 -6.33
N ILE A 126 18.02 1.71 -6.78
CA ILE A 126 17.48 2.46 -7.92
C ILE A 126 18.58 3.19 -8.71
N THR A 127 18.38 3.28 -10.02
CA THR A 127 19.09 4.22 -10.89
C THR A 127 18.33 5.53 -10.97
N GLN A 128 18.98 6.64 -10.68
CA GLN A 128 18.38 7.97 -10.81
C GLN A 128 18.45 8.47 -12.26
N GLY A 129 17.60 9.45 -12.62
CA GLY A 129 17.57 10.03 -13.97
C GLY A 129 18.89 10.66 -14.46
N ASN A 130 19.83 10.97 -13.55
CA ASN A 130 21.18 11.42 -13.90
C ASN A 130 22.20 10.28 -14.10
N GLY A 131 21.76 9.02 -14.05
CA GLY A 131 22.60 7.82 -14.17
C GLY A 131 23.26 7.37 -12.86
N ARG A 132 23.07 8.08 -11.74
CA ARG A 132 23.60 7.64 -10.44
C ARG A 132 22.87 6.39 -9.98
N ILE A 133 23.61 5.32 -9.74
CA ILE A 133 23.09 4.06 -9.21
C ILE A 133 23.24 4.08 -7.68
N ILE A 134 22.14 3.83 -6.98
CA ILE A 134 22.10 3.62 -5.54
C ILE A 134 21.75 2.15 -5.32
N THR A 135 22.63 1.40 -4.69
CA THR A 135 22.40 -0.02 -4.37
C THR A 135 22.40 -0.22 -2.85
N GLU A 136 21.46 -1.03 -2.38
CA GLU A 136 21.46 -1.55 -1.02
C GLU A 136 21.99 -3.00 -1.03
N LYS A 137 23.00 -3.26 -0.19
CA LYS A 137 23.73 -4.52 -0.15
C LYS A 137 22.95 -5.62 0.58
N TYR A 138 22.13 -5.24 1.56
CA TYR A 138 21.49 -6.19 2.47
C TYR A 138 20.08 -6.61 2.05
N LEU A 139 19.70 -6.38 0.79
CA LEU A 139 18.37 -6.73 0.30
C LEU A 139 18.15 -8.25 0.30
N PRO A 140 16.90 -8.71 0.53
CA PRO A 140 15.73 -7.90 0.82
C PRO A 140 15.66 -7.41 2.28
N LEU A 141 15.14 -6.20 2.49
CA LEU A 141 15.00 -5.59 3.82
C LEU A 141 13.54 -5.29 4.15
N LYS A 142 13.11 -5.67 5.35
CA LYS A 142 11.77 -5.32 5.85
C LYS A 142 11.71 -3.82 6.11
N VAL A 143 10.65 -3.18 5.62
CA VAL A 143 10.44 -1.73 5.71
C VAL A 143 9.09 -1.38 6.33
N LYS A 144 8.99 -0.16 6.84
CA LYS A 144 7.77 0.44 7.38
C LYS A 144 7.00 1.26 6.36
N THR A 145 7.70 1.78 5.36
CA THR A 145 7.13 2.56 4.25
C THR A 145 7.87 2.22 2.98
N VAL A 146 7.23 2.43 1.83
CA VAL A 146 7.86 2.30 0.50
C VAL A 146 7.75 3.62 -0.25
N ASP A 147 8.66 3.83 -1.20
CA ASP A 147 8.56 4.91 -2.18
C ASP A 147 7.45 4.61 -3.19
N GLU A 148 6.85 5.67 -3.71
CA GLU A 148 5.69 5.59 -4.57
C GLU A 148 5.99 5.23 -6.04
N ASN A 149 7.25 5.31 -6.48
CA ASN A 149 7.59 5.12 -7.89
C ASN A 149 7.33 3.70 -8.42
N PHE A 150 7.46 2.68 -7.57
CA PHE A 150 7.29 1.27 -7.87
C PHE A 150 6.87 0.52 -6.61
N ILE A 151 5.63 0.04 -6.59
CA ILE A 151 5.05 -0.75 -5.51
C ILE A 151 4.41 -1.99 -6.12
N LEU A 152 4.92 -3.17 -5.81
CA LEU A 152 4.29 -4.44 -6.14
C LEU A 152 3.44 -4.90 -4.96
N VAL A 153 2.16 -5.16 -5.21
CA VAL A 153 1.18 -5.61 -4.21
C VAL A 153 0.72 -7.03 -4.55
N LYS A 154 0.73 -7.93 -3.56
CA LYS A 154 0.13 -9.27 -3.67
C LYS A 154 -1.40 -9.13 -3.73
N ASN A 155 -2.03 -9.46 -4.86
CA ASN A 155 -3.48 -9.23 -5.03
C ASN A 155 -4.32 -9.94 -3.96
N ALA A 156 -3.91 -11.16 -3.58
CA ALA A 156 -4.56 -11.94 -2.53
C ALA A 156 -4.54 -11.25 -1.14
N ALA A 157 -3.65 -10.30 -0.89
CA ALA A 157 -3.62 -9.54 0.37
C ALA A 157 -4.80 -8.56 0.50
N ASN A 158 -5.54 -8.30 -0.60
CA ASN A 158 -6.74 -7.47 -0.62
C ASN A 158 -6.55 -6.10 0.05
N LEU A 159 -5.40 -5.48 -0.22
CA LEU A 159 -5.08 -4.15 0.30
C LEU A 159 -5.91 -3.09 -0.42
N SER A 160 -6.19 -2.00 0.29
CA SER A 160 -6.80 -0.79 -0.25
C SER A 160 -6.10 0.43 0.34
N LEU A 161 -6.01 1.52 -0.41
CA LEU A 161 -5.67 2.82 0.13
C LEU A 161 -6.84 3.45 0.87
N SER A 162 -6.48 4.40 1.72
CA SER A 162 -7.41 5.15 2.55
C SER A 162 -8.39 6.01 1.77
N ASN A 163 -9.68 5.71 1.90
CA ASN A 163 -10.75 6.49 1.27
C ASN A 163 -10.87 7.94 1.77
N ASN A 164 -10.35 8.24 2.97
CA ASN A 164 -10.40 9.57 3.57
C ASN A 164 -9.08 10.37 3.42
N LEU A 165 -8.19 9.93 2.54
CA LEU A 165 -7.01 10.67 2.10
C LEU A 165 -7.14 11.02 0.61
N SER A 166 -6.41 12.04 0.20
CA SER A 166 -6.41 12.55 -1.18
C SER A 166 -5.06 13.16 -1.53
N GLY A 167 -4.81 13.32 -2.83
CA GLY A 167 -3.57 13.86 -3.39
C GLY A 167 -2.61 12.80 -3.93
N PHE A 168 -1.34 13.15 -4.05
CA PHE A 168 -0.30 12.38 -4.75
C PHE A 168 0.92 12.04 -3.89
N HIS A 169 0.80 12.19 -2.57
CA HIS A 169 1.89 11.95 -1.62
C HIS A 169 1.47 10.96 -0.53
N PHE A 170 2.44 10.23 0.00
CA PHE A 170 2.33 9.32 1.15
C PHE A 170 1.41 8.11 0.95
N TYR A 171 0.97 7.80 -0.26
CA TYR A 171 0.18 6.58 -0.49
C TYR A 171 1.03 5.31 -0.34
N GLY A 172 2.34 5.38 -0.57
CA GLY A 172 3.26 4.28 -0.25
C GLY A 172 3.37 4.03 1.26
N THR A 173 3.34 5.10 2.06
CA THR A 173 3.27 4.99 3.53
C THR A 173 1.91 4.45 3.98
N ASP A 174 0.82 4.96 3.39
CA ASP A 174 -0.54 4.58 3.74
C ASP A 174 -0.81 3.08 3.50
N ILE A 175 -0.45 2.56 2.32
CA ILE A 175 -0.66 1.15 1.99
C ILE A 175 0.17 0.22 2.87
N CYS A 176 1.38 0.62 3.28
CA CYS A 176 2.21 -0.15 4.21
C CYS A 176 1.59 -0.20 5.62
N LEU A 177 1.04 0.90 6.11
CA LEU A 177 0.36 0.93 7.40
C LEU A 177 -0.91 0.08 7.38
N ILE A 178 -1.66 0.09 6.28
CA ILE A 178 -2.83 -0.77 6.13
C ILE A 178 -2.42 -2.24 6.06
N ALA A 179 -1.36 -2.57 5.34
CA ALA A 179 -0.81 -3.92 5.31
C ALA A 179 -0.42 -4.40 6.73
N ASP A 180 0.28 -3.58 7.51
CA ASP A 180 0.68 -3.89 8.89
C ASP A 180 -0.55 -4.13 9.79
N VAL A 181 -1.59 -3.29 9.67
CA VAL A 181 -2.87 -3.45 10.39
C VAL A 181 -3.57 -4.76 10.03
N LEU A 182 -3.45 -5.22 8.78
CA LEU A 182 -4.00 -6.48 8.30
C LEU A 182 -3.09 -7.70 8.60
N GLY A 183 -1.94 -7.49 9.24
CA GLY A 183 -1.00 -8.55 9.61
C GLY A 183 0.01 -8.92 8.53
N PHE A 184 0.13 -8.10 7.48
CA PHE A 184 1.09 -8.30 6.40
C PHE A 184 2.37 -7.49 6.58
N THR A 185 3.39 -7.84 5.79
CA THR A 185 4.71 -7.21 5.80
C THR A 185 5.09 -6.60 4.45
N SER A 186 5.98 -5.60 4.51
CA SER A 186 6.50 -4.87 3.35
C SER A 186 8.01 -4.98 3.27
N TYR A 187 8.56 -5.12 2.06
CA TYR A 187 10.00 -5.26 1.82
C TYR A 187 10.50 -4.38 0.69
N VAL A 188 11.76 -3.95 0.80
CA VAL A 188 12.55 -3.48 -0.34
C VAL A 188 13.34 -4.66 -0.90
N ILE A 189 13.31 -4.82 -2.22
CA ILE A 189 13.97 -5.90 -2.98
C ILE A 189 14.99 -5.32 -3.97
N GLY A 190 15.91 -6.16 -4.44
CA GLY A 190 16.97 -5.79 -5.39
C GLY A 190 16.50 -5.61 -6.84
N PHE A 191 15.31 -5.05 -7.06
CA PHE A 191 14.78 -4.85 -8.41
C PHE A 191 15.14 -3.46 -8.95
N ASN A 192 16.33 -3.36 -9.54
CA ASN A 192 16.83 -2.09 -10.08
C ASN A 192 16.07 -1.66 -11.34
N LEU A 193 15.72 -0.37 -11.36
CA LEU A 193 15.10 0.34 -12.47
C LEU A 193 15.55 1.80 -12.45
N THR A 194 15.33 2.52 -13.55
CA THR A 194 15.57 3.96 -13.60
C THR A 194 14.32 4.72 -13.20
N HIS A 195 14.42 5.67 -12.27
CA HIS A 195 13.37 6.66 -11.99
C HIS A 195 13.87 8.04 -12.42
N LYS A 196 13.20 8.63 -13.42
CA LYS A 196 13.69 9.82 -14.12
C LYS A 196 13.51 11.10 -13.31
N SER A 197 12.41 11.24 -12.60
CA SER A 197 12.14 12.42 -11.80
C SER A 197 12.63 12.28 -10.35
N ASN A 198 12.66 13.42 -9.67
CA ASN A 198 12.89 13.48 -8.23
C ASN A 198 11.60 13.91 -7.55
N GLY A 199 11.41 13.48 -6.31
CA GLY A 199 10.28 13.92 -5.49
C GLY A 199 10.26 15.44 -5.33
N LYS A 200 9.05 16.01 -5.33
CA LYS A 200 8.83 17.45 -5.16
C LYS A 200 8.25 17.73 -3.79
N ILE A 201 8.94 18.56 -3.01
CA ILE A 201 8.45 19.07 -1.73
C ILE A 201 7.81 20.44 -2.00
N ASP A 202 6.49 20.51 -1.91
CA ASP A 202 5.71 21.74 -2.04
C ASP A 202 4.55 21.79 -1.03
N ASP A 203 3.68 22.79 -1.12
CA ASP A 203 2.54 22.94 -0.20
C ASP A 203 1.62 21.72 -0.18
N SER A 204 1.50 20.99 -1.30
CA SER A 204 0.70 19.77 -1.39
C SER A 204 1.31 18.64 -0.55
N PHE A 205 2.64 18.58 -0.47
CA PHE A 205 3.36 17.64 0.39
C PHE A 205 3.06 17.91 1.87
N TYR A 206 3.18 19.16 2.33
CA TYR A 206 2.92 19.51 3.73
C TYR A 206 1.45 19.31 4.12
N LYS A 207 0.51 19.61 3.21
CA LYS A 207 -0.91 19.31 3.40
C LYS A 207 -1.15 17.81 3.55
N SER A 208 -0.54 16.99 2.70
CA SER A 208 -0.64 15.53 2.76
C SER A 208 -0.04 14.97 4.05
N LEU A 209 1.12 15.49 4.47
CA LEU A 209 1.76 15.14 5.74
C LEU A 209 0.87 15.45 6.96
N LYS A 210 0.18 16.60 6.96
CA LYS A 210 -0.79 16.94 8.01
C LYS A 210 -1.97 15.96 8.01
N ASN A 211 -2.50 15.64 6.83
CA ASN A 211 -3.65 14.75 6.67
C ASN A 211 -3.34 13.32 7.13
N ILE A 212 -2.20 12.75 6.73
CA ILE A 212 -1.81 11.39 7.12
C ILE A 212 -1.57 11.30 8.64
N LYS A 213 -0.92 12.31 9.24
CA LYS A 213 -0.75 12.41 10.70
C LYS A 213 -2.10 12.43 11.41
N GLN A 214 -3.05 13.25 10.94
CA GLN A 214 -4.37 13.36 11.55
C GLN A 214 -5.17 12.06 11.41
N LYS A 215 -5.14 11.44 10.23
CA LYS A 215 -5.78 10.15 9.97
C LYS A 215 -5.26 9.09 10.95
N TYR A 216 -3.95 8.88 11.01
CA TYR A 216 -3.38 7.79 11.81
C TYR A 216 -3.37 8.08 13.30
N LYS A 217 -3.33 9.36 13.72
CA LYS A 217 -3.66 9.75 15.10
C LYS A 217 -5.06 9.28 15.48
N PHE A 218 -6.05 9.48 14.60
CA PHE A 218 -7.40 9.01 14.83
C PHE A 218 -7.50 7.48 14.74
N ALA A 219 -6.89 6.85 13.73
CA ALA A 219 -6.94 5.40 13.52
C ALA A 219 -6.29 4.61 14.68
N PHE A 220 -5.23 5.12 15.28
CA PHE A 220 -4.54 4.47 16.41
C PHE A 220 -4.90 5.04 17.77
N ARG A 221 -5.96 5.87 17.86
CA ARG A 221 -6.41 6.45 19.13
C ARG A 221 -6.84 5.36 20.11
N ASN A 222 -6.55 5.61 21.38
CA ASN A 222 -7.11 4.83 22.47
C ASN A 222 -8.63 4.97 22.49
N ARG A 223 -9.36 3.88 22.69
CA ARG A 223 -10.83 3.91 22.72
C ARG A 223 -11.43 2.71 23.42
N PHE A 224 -12.55 2.94 24.10
CA PHE A 224 -13.42 1.88 24.56
C PHE A 224 -14.32 1.44 23.40
N ILE A 225 -14.42 0.13 23.18
CA ILE A 225 -15.31 -0.49 22.21
C ILE A 225 -16.23 -1.44 22.97
N THR A 226 -17.52 -1.34 22.68
CA THR A 226 -18.52 -2.27 23.17
C THR A 226 -19.04 -3.07 21.98
N THR A 227 -18.93 -4.39 22.07
CA THR A 227 -19.60 -5.33 21.17
C THR A 227 -20.88 -5.84 21.83
N THR A 228 -21.60 -6.74 21.16
CA THR A 228 -22.78 -7.41 21.73
C THR A 228 -22.46 -8.22 22.98
N PHE A 229 -21.23 -8.75 23.11
CA PHE A 229 -20.84 -9.67 24.19
C PHE A 229 -19.66 -9.20 25.03
N SER A 230 -18.91 -8.20 24.58
CA SER A 230 -17.68 -7.77 25.26
C SER A 230 -17.53 -6.25 25.29
N ARG A 231 -16.76 -5.78 26.28
CA ARG A 231 -16.34 -4.39 26.42
C ARG A 231 -14.84 -4.41 26.56
N ILE A 232 -14.16 -3.67 25.70
CA ILE A 232 -12.71 -3.73 25.56
C ILE A 232 -12.19 -2.31 25.43
N TYR A 233 -11.07 -2.01 26.07
CA TYR A 233 -10.29 -0.81 25.81
C TYR A 233 -9.13 -1.14 24.87
N PHE A 234 -9.07 -0.46 23.72
CA PHE A 234 -7.93 -0.53 22.82
C PHE A 234 -6.96 0.61 23.12
N SER A 235 -5.67 0.29 23.11
CA SER A 235 -4.59 1.27 23.21
C SER A 235 -3.36 0.82 22.43
N GLY A 236 -2.66 1.79 21.83
CA GLY A 236 -1.33 1.57 21.26
C GLY A 236 -0.22 1.45 22.31
N THR A 237 -0.53 1.58 23.60
CA THR A 237 0.41 1.44 24.72
C THR A 237 -0.01 0.32 25.65
N SER A 238 0.88 -0.65 25.90
CA SER A 238 0.60 -1.84 26.70
C SER A 238 0.17 -1.52 28.13
N ILE A 239 0.76 -0.47 28.74
CA ILE A 239 0.43 -0.05 30.11
C ILE A 239 -1.01 0.48 30.18
N LEU A 240 -1.39 1.40 29.28
CA LEU A 240 -2.75 1.93 29.25
C LEU A 240 -3.76 0.84 28.88
N PHE A 241 -3.38 -0.10 28.01
CA PHE A 241 -4.21 -1.25 27.68
C PHE A 241 -4.53 -2.07 28.94
N LEU A 242 -3.52 -2.45 29.71
CA LEU A 242 -3.72 -3.28 30.92
C LEU A 242 -4.54 -2.55 32.00
N LEU A 243 -4.20 -1.30 32.30
CA LEU A 243 -4.86 -0.53 33.36
C LEU A 243 -6.36 -0.30 33.07
N ASN A 244 -6.68 0.08 31.83
CA ASN A 244 -8.03 0.48 31.46
C ASN A 244 -8.94 -0.70 31.04
N ASN A 245 -8.40 -1.91 30.90
CA ASN A 245 -9.20 -3.14 30.74
C ASN A 245 -9.57 -3.80 32.08
N SER A 246 -9.22 -3.20 33.23
CA SER A 246 -9.69 -3.70 34.52
C SER A 246 -11.22 -3.60 34.64
N SER A 247 -11.84 -4.58 35.31
CA SER A 247 -13.29 -4.66 35.48
C SER A 247 -13.88 -3.41 36.15
N LEU A 248 -13.14 -2.82 37.10
CA LEU A 248 -13.52 -1.58 37.80
C LEU A 248 -13.56 -0.37 36.85
N VAL A 249 -12.52 -0.16 36.04
CA VAL A 249 -12.47 0.96 35.10
C VAL A 249 -13.59 0.82 34.06
N LEU A 250 -13.77 -0.38 33.50
CA LEU A 250 -14.85 -0.64 32.55
C LEU A 250 -16.24 -0.43 33.17
N PHE A 251 -16.43 -0.78 34.44
CA PHE A 251 -17.68 -0.51 35.17
C PHE A 251 -17.94 0.99 35.31
N LEU A 252 -16.94 1.79 35.71
CA LEU A 252 -17.07 3.24 35.88
C LEU A 252 -17.36 3.95 34.55
N VAL A 253 -16.63 3.59 33.48
CA VAL A 253 -16.86 4.12 32.12
C VAL A 253 -18.27 3.79 31.64
N ARG A 254 -18.78 2.59 31.95
CA ARG A 254 -20.18 2.23 31.65
C ARG A 254 -21.17 3.12 32.40
N GLN A 255 -20.94 3.41 33.69
CA GLN A 255 -21.82 4.33 34.42
C GLN A 255 -21.80 5.71 33.77
N TYR A 256 -20.63 6.22 33.38
CA TYR A 256 -20.52 7.49 32.65
C TYR A 256 -21.39 7.49 31.39
N TYR A 257 -21.24 6.52 30.49
CA TYR A 257 -22.07 6.46 29.28
C TYR A 257 -23.56 6.33 29.59
N LYS A 258 -23.94 5.54 30.61
CA LYS A 258 -25.34 5.38 31.03
C LYS A 258 -25.99 6.72 31.43
N PHE A 259 -25.24 7.61 32.09
CA PHE A 259 -25.77 8.86 32.61
C PHE A 259 -25.63 10.04 31.64
N PHE A 260 -24.53 10.09 30.89
CA PHE A 260 -24.17 11.27 30.10
C PHE A 260 -24.40 11.12 28.58
N THR A 261 -24.68 9.91 28.10
CA THR A 261 -24.96 9.68 26.67
C THR A 261 -26.25 8.90 26.50
N LYS A 262 -27.06 9.26 25.49
CA LYS A 262 -28.29 8.54 25.16
C LYS A 262 -28.11 7.83 23.82
N LYS A 263 -28.77 6.69 23.65
CA LYS A 263 -28.71 5.91 22.39
C LYS A 263 -29.11 6.74 21.17
N LYS A 264 -30.04 7.69 21.34
CA LYS A 264 -30.47 8.65 20.30
C LYS A 264 -29.36 9.59 19.81
N ASP A 265 -28.29 9.78 20.59
CA ASP A 265 -27.19 10.67 20.20
C ASP A 265 -26.30 10.01 19.12
N TYR A 266 -26.56 8.74 18.79
CA TYR A 266 -25.87 7.95 17.77
C TYR A 266 -26.73 7.63 16.55
N SER A 267 -28.00 8.05 16.50
CA SER A 267 -28.82 7.93 15.30
C SER A 267 -28.48 9.06 14.32
N ILE A 268 -28.34 8.71 13.04
CA ILE A 268 -28.21 9.66 11.93
C ILE A 268 -29.58 10.25 11.62
#